data_AF-A0AAU1BQ00-F1
#
_entry.id   AF-A0AAU1BQ00-F1
#
_cell.length_a   1.000
_cell.length_b   1.000
_cell.length_c   1.000
_cell.angle_alpha   90.00
_cell.angle_beta   90.00
_cell.angle_gamma   90.00
#
_symmetry.space_group_name_H-M   'P 1'
#
loop_
_entity.id
_entity.type
_entity.pdbx_description
1 polymer ?
#
loop_
_entity_poly.entity_id
_entity_poly.type
_entity_poly.pdbx_seq_one_letter_code
_entity_poly.pdbx_strand_id
1 'polypeptide(L)'
;MRNKTALTAAALAAAAALTLTACGSSGDSGSNSPVADVSAPAKTQAATLLDRPFAKPDFVLTDTNGKKFDFRAETKGKPTLIYFGYTNCPDVCPLTMGNIAVAKKSLPKADQDKLQVVFVTTDPERDTPASLGKWLKGQDPSFIGLTGDFPTIQAGARQLGIGIDPATKDKDGKVVSMHGAQVIAFSPRTDQGYVLYGEDATVADYTKDLPKIIKGENP
;
A
#
# COMPACT_ATOMS: atom_id res chain seq x y z
N MET A 1 -6.81 79.16 21.51
CA MET A 1 -5.87 79.22 22.65
C MET A 1 -4.85 78.08 22.43
N ARG A 2 -3.76 78.26 21.66
CA ARG A 2 -2.38 78.64 22.07
C ARG A 2 -1.99 78.27 23.52
N ASN A 3 -1.07 77.29 23.66
CA ASN A 3 0.34 77.45 24.08
C ASN A 3 1.05 76.09 23.84
N LYS A 4 2.06 75.94 22.95
CA LYS A 4 3.48 76.40 22.99
C LYS A 4 4.18 75.88 24.26
N THR A 5 5.22 75.04 24.21
CA THR A 5 6.66 75.29 23.87
C THR A 5 7.42 73.97 24.21
N ALA A 6 8.61 73.58 23.75
CA ALA A 6 9.69 74.15 22.95
C ALA A 6 10.77 73.06 22.68
N LEU A 7 11.44 73.16 21.52
CA LEU A 7 12.89 73.04 21.22
C LEU A 7 13.71 71.89 21.88
N THR A 8 14.55 71.14 21.17
CA THR A 8 15.75 71.63 20.47
C THR A 8 16.22 70.75 19.31
N ALA A 9 16.71 71.42 18.27
CA ALA A 9 17.41 70.85 17.12
C ALA A 9 18.86 70.49 17.44
N ALA A 10 19.42 69.51 16.73
CA ALA A 10 20.84 69.49 16.36
C ALA A 10 21.00 68.67 15.07
N ALA A 11 21.20 69.38 13.97
CA ALA A 11 21.65 68.85 12.70
C ALA A 11 23.17 68.61 12.76
N LEU A 12 23.63 67.51 12.18
CA LEU A 12 25.01 67.37 11.70
C LEU A 12 25.00 66.47 10.47
N ALA A 13 25.01 67.14 9.31
CA ALA A 13 25.37 66.55 8.04
C ALA A 13 26.90 66.57 7.92
N ALA A 14 27.49 65.44 7.56
CA ALA A 14 28.80 65.38 6.92
C ALA A 14 28.80 64.21 5.93
N ALA A 15 28.92 64.55 4.66
CA ALA A 15 29.00 63.65 3.51
C ALA A 15 30.44 63.15 3.30
N ALA A 16 30.59 61.95 2.71
CA ALA A 16 31.42 61.73 1.51
C ALA A 16 31.48 60.23 1.16
N ALA A 17 31.32 59.96 -0.13
CA ALA A 17 31.25 58.66 -0.77
C ALA A 17 32.55 57.85 -0.69
N LEU A 18 32.44 56.52 -0.71
CA LEU A 18 33.47 55.63 -1.23
C LEU A 18 32.81 54.43 -1.92
N THR A 19 33.25 54.26 -3.16
CA THR A 19 32.89 53.29 -4.18
C THR A 19 33.05 51.84 -3.70
N LEU A 20 32.03 50.99 -3.90
CA LEU A 20 32.20 49.54 -3.82
C LEU A 20 32.99 49.06 -5.05
N THR A 21 34.31 49.01 -4.90
CA THR A 21 35.19 48.16 -5.71
C THR A 21 35.07 46.75 -5.16
N ALA A 22 34.16 45.94 -5.70
CA ALA A 22 34.26 44.50 -5.55
C ALA A 22 35.19 43.99 -6.66
N CYS A 23 36.46 43.79 -6.30
CA CYS A 23 37.43 43.08 -7.12
C CYS A 23 36.93 41.65 -7.41
N GLY A 24 36.98 41.27 -8.69
CA GLY A 24 36.71 39.90 -9.12
C GLY A 24 37.81 38.93 -8.71
N SER A 25 37.40 37.68 -8.50
CA SER A 25 38.18 36.50 -8.87
C SER A 25 37.24 35.49 -9.52
N SER A 26 37.32 35.50 -10.85
CA SER A 26 37.18 34.41 -11.81
C SER A 26 36.79 33.01 -11.32
N GLY A 27 35.76 32.46 -11.97
CA GLY A 27 35.67 31.04 -12.33
C GLY A 27 34.74 30.19 -11.46
N ASP A 28 33.49 30.02 -11.89
CA ASP A 28 33.00 28.78 -12.53
C ASP A 28 31.47 28.84 -12.67
N SER A 29 30.94 28.17 -13.69
CA SER A 29 29.53 28.24 -14.08
C SER A 29 28.63 27.55 -13.05
N GLY A 30 28.11 28.31 -12.08
CA GLY A 30 27.20 27.80 -11.05
C GLY A 30 25.73 27.99 -11.41
N SER A 31 25.04 26.91 -11.77
CA SER A 31 23.61 26.90 -12.06
C SER A 31 22.79 27.45 -10.88
N ASN A 32 21.84 28.33 -11.18
CA ASN A 32 20.74 28.67 -10.28
C ASN A 32 19.76 27.48 -10.21
N SER A 33 20.20 26.36 -9.64
CA SER A 33 19.32 25.24 -9.34
C SER A 33 18.78 25.40 -7.92
N PRO A 34 17.45 25.42 -7.72
CA PRO A 34 16.90 25.37 -6.37
C PRO A 34 17.33 24.07 -5.68
N VAL A 35 17.69 24.18 -4.41
CA VAL A 35 17.89 23.03 -3.51
C VAL A 35 16.53 22.37 -3.29
N ALA A 36 16.30 21.27 -4.01
CA ALA A 36 15.10 20.44 -4.07
C ALA A 36 13.96 20.93 -4.98
N ASP A 37 13.94 20.41 -6.20
CA ASP A 37 12.75 20.31 -7.06
C ASP A 37 11.80 19.24 -6.51
N VAL A 38 10.79 19.64 -5.74
CA VAL A 38 9.69 18.78 -5.30
C VAL A 38 8.60 18.74 -6.38
N SER A 39 8.98 18.42 -7.62
CA SER A 39 8.05 18.40 -8.76
C SER A 39 8.42 17.38 -9.83
N ALA A 40 9.19 16.36 -9.47
CA ALA A 40 9.11 15.11 -10.22
C ALA A 40 7.77 14.44 -9.84
N PRO A 41 6.91 14.06 -10.80
CA PRO A 41 5.87 13.09 -10.48
C PRO A 41 6.61 11.88 -9.91
N ALA A 42 6.28 11.51 -8.66
CA ALA A 42 6.79 10.27 -8.11
C ALA A 42 6.47 9.19 -9.15
N LYS A 43 7.48 8.50 -9.66
CA LYS A 43 7.24 7.19 -10.26
C LYS A 43 6.72 6.35 -9.10
N THR A 44 5.42 6.37 -8.86
CA THR A 44 4.79 5.52 -7.85
C THR A 44 5.08 4.11 -8.31
N GLN A 45 6.03 3.47 -7.64
CA GLN A 45 6.35 2.09 -7.94
C GLN A 45 5.16 1.29 -7.40
N ALA A 46 4.44 0.61 -8.30
CA ALA A 46 3.26 -0.20 -7.96
C ALA A 46 3.53 -1.20 -6.81
N ALA A 47 4.79 -1.60 -6.65
CA ALA A 47 5.31 -2.38 -5.54
C ALA A 47 6.27 -1.56 -4.67
N THR A 48 5.99 -1.46 -3.38
CA THR A 48 6.88 -0.88 -2.38
C THR A 48 7.58 -1.98 -1.59
N LEU A 49 8.92 -2.00 -1.62
CA LEU A 49 9.71 -2.84 -0.73
C LEU A 49 9.69 -2.24 0.68
N LEU A 50 9.40 -3.05 1.69
CA LEU A 50 9.30 -2.59 3.07
C LEU A 50 10.67 -2.69 3.77
N ASP A 51 11.18 -1.56 4.24
CA ASP A 51 12.43 -1.51 5.04
C ASP A 51 12.33 -2.35 6.31
N ARG A 52 11.12 -2.40 6.88
CA ARG A 52 10.78 -3.27 8.01
C ARG A 52 9.66 -4.21 7.60
N PRO A 53 9.99 -5.44 7.17
CA PRO A 53 8.99 -6.43 6.81
C PRO A 53 8.02 -6.73 7.95
N PHE A 54 6.75 -6.95 7.61
CA PHE A 54 5.73 -7.38 8.56
C PHE A 54 5.98 -8.81 9.02
N ALA A 55 5.71 -9.09 10.29
CA ALA A 55 5.55 -10.45 10.75
C ALA A 55 4.30 -11.07 10.08
N LYS A 56 4.34 -12.38 9.82
CA LYS A 56 3.16 -13.10 9.34
C LYS A 56 2.02 -12.99 10.37
N PRO A 57 0.81 -12.55 10.01
CA PRO A 57 -0.27 -12.38 10.98
C PRO A 57 -0.62 -13.67 11.71
N ASP A 58 -0.90 -13.58 13.01
CA ASP A 58 -1.48 -14.68 13.79
C ASP A 58 -2.99 -14.63 13.68
N PHE A 59 -3.58 -15.53 12.92
CA PHE A 59 -5.01 -15.77 12.99
C PHE A 59 -5.35 -17.17 12.46
N VAL A 60 -6.46 -17.69 12.98
CA VAL A 60 -7.12 -18.89 12.48
C VAL A 60 -8.51 -18.49 12.02
N LEU A 61 -8.79 -18.70 10.74
CA LEU A 61 -10.09 -18.40 10.13
C LEU A 61 -10.71 -19.67 9.56
N THR A 62 -11.81 -19.53 8.84
CA THR A 62 -12.51 -20.64 8.17
C THR A 62 -12.34 -20.50 6.65
N ASP A 63 -11.92 -21.57 6.00
CA ASP A 63 -11.79 -21.63 4.54
C ASP A 63 -13.16 -21.79 3.84
N THR A 64 -13.16 -21.75 2.51
CA THR A 64 -14.36 -21.92 1.69
C THR A 64 -14.96 -23.33 1.73
N ASN A 65 -14.25 -24.31 2.32
CA ASN A 65 -14.73 -25.67 2.57
C ASN A 65 -15.29 -25.84 4.00
N GLY A 66 -15.32 -24.77 4.80
CA GLY A 66 -15.78 -24.82 6.20
C GLY A 66 -14.75 -25.38 7.18
N LYS A 67 -13.47 -25.49 6.78
CA LYS A 67 -12.39 -25.99 7.64
C LYS A 67 -11.65 -24.84 8.30
N LYS A 68 -11.12 -25.08 9.50
CA LYS A 68 -10.19 -24.13 10.13
C LYS A 68 -8.92 -24.02 9.30
N PHE A 69 -8.44 -22.79 9.13
CA PHE A 69 -7.23 -22.46 8.38
C PHE A 69 -6.35 -21.57 9.25
N ASP A 70 -5.22 -22.11 9.70
CA ASP A 70 -4.17 -21.36 10.39
C ASP A 70 -3.28 -20.68 9.35
N PHE A 71 -3.36 -19.35 9.25
CA PHE A 71 -2.67 -18.63 8.18
C PHE A 71 -1.15 -18.82 8.22
N ARG A 72 -0.54 -18.88 9.41
CA ARG A 72 0.91 -19.03 9.54
C ARG A 72 1.33 -20.43 9.19
N ALA A 73 0.67 -21.43 9.76
CA ALA A 73 1.04 -22.83 9.57
C ALA A 73 0.85 -23.27 8.11
N GLU A 74 -0.30 -22.94 7.52
CA GLU A 74 -0.67 -23.41 6.17
C GLU A 74 0.15 -22.74 5.06
N THR A 75 0.66 -21.51 5.31
CA THR A 75 1.44 -20.74 4.34
C THR A 75 2.93 -20.71 4.64
N LYS A 76 3.40 -21.46 5.65
CA LYS A 76 4.81 -21.48 6.07
C LYS A 76 5.73 -21.89 4.93
N GLY A 77 6.76 -21.09 4.67
CA GLY A 77 7.75 -21.34 3.61
C GLY A 77 7.20 -21.27 2.19
N LYS A 78 5.98 -20.73 1.99
CA LYS A 78 5.34 -20.58 0.68
C LYS A 78 5.24 -19.11 0.29
N PRO A 79 5.52 -18.75 -0.98
CA PRO A 79 5.26 -17.40 -1.46
C PRO A 79 3.76 -17.14 -1.39
N THR A 80 3.37 -16.10 -0.65
CA THR A 80 1.96 -15.86 -0.31
C THR A 80 1.61 -14.40 -0.56
N LEU A 81 0.55 -14.15 -1.32
CA LEU A 81 -0.11 -12.86 -1.38
C LEU A 81 -1.33 -12.88 -0.47
N ILE A 82 -1.49 -11.88 0.41
CA ILE A 82 -2.71 -11.66 1.16
C ILE A 82 -3.40 -10.39 0.69
N TYR A 83 -4.72 -10.44 0.57
CA TYR A 83 -5.58 -9.30 0.27
C TYR A 83 -6.80 -9.32 1.18
N PHE A 84 -7.14 -8.18 1.77
CA PHE A 84 -8.35 -7.99 2.55
C PHE A 84 -9.38 -7.26 1.68
N GLY A 85 -10.51 -7.90 1.40
CA GLY A 85 -11.55 -7.34 0.53
C GLY A 85 -12.95 -7.88 0.85
N TYR A 86 -13.94 -7.64 0.00
CA TYR A 86 -15.25 -8.27 0.13
C TYR A 86 -15.89 -8.48 -1.24
N THR A 87 -16.72 -9.51 -1.40
CA THR A 87 -17.17 -9.94 -2.73
C THR A 87 -18.16 -8.96 -3.39
N ASN A 88 -18.84 -8.15 -2.59
CA ASN A 88 -19.77 -7.10 -3.05
C ASN A 88 -19.09 -5.77 -3.42
N CYS A 89 -17.76 -5.67 -3.33
CA CYS A 89 -17.04 -4.46 -3.74
C CYS A 89 -17.15 -4.29 -5.27
N PRO A 90 -17.69 -3.16 -5.77
CA PRO A 90 -18.04 -3.01 -7.17
C PRO A 90 -16.85 -2.72 -8.10
N ASP A 91 -15.66 -2.49 -7.56
CA ASP A 91 -14.54 -1.92 -8.33
C ASP A 91 -13.21 -2.63 -8.02
N VAL A 92 -12.49 -2.20 -6.97
CA VAL A 92 -11.10 -2.58 -6.74
C VAL A 92 -10.90 -4.07 -6.40
N CYS A 93 -11.78 -4.70 -5.63
CA CYS A 93 -11.61 -6.11 -5.25
C CYS A 93 -11.60 -7.09 -6.44
N PRO A 94 -12.61 -7.08 -7.35
CA PRO A 94 -12.57 -7.94 -8.53
C PRO A 94 -11.41 -7.58 -9.47
N LEU A 95 -11.05 -6.30 -9.57
CA LEU A 95 -9.92 -5.87 -10.39
C LEU A 95 -8.58 -6.42 -9.87
N THR A 96 -8.29 -6.27 -8.57
CA THR A 96 -7.05 -6.77 -7.96
C THR A 96 -6.94 -8.30 -8.09
N MET A 97 -8.02 -9.03 -7.79
CA MET A 97 -8.01 -10.50 -7.90
C MET A 97 -7.88 -10.96 -9.35
N GLY A 98 -8.53 -10.28 -10.29
CA GLY A 98 -8.39 -10.54 -11.73
C GLY A 98 -6.96 -10.29 -12.22
N ASN A 99 -6.35 -9.18 -11.82
CA ASN A 99 -4.96 -8.84 -12.17
C ASN A 99 -3.98 -9.92 -11.68
N ILE A 100 -4.10 -10.35 -10.43
CA ILE A 100 -3.26 -11.42 -9.87
C ILE A 100 -3.52 -12.75 -10.59
N ALA A 101 -4.78 -13.09 -10.88
CA ALA A 101 -5.11 -14.33 -11.59
C ALA A 101 -4.52 -14.38 -12.99
N VAL A 102 -4.58 -13.27 -13.75
CA VAL A 102 -3.97 -13.17 -15.08
C VAL A 102 -2.46 -13.28 -14.99
N ALA A 103 -1.82 -12.52 -14.09
CA ALA A 103 -0.37 -12.57 -13.89
C ALA A 103 0.11 -13.96 -13.45
N LYS A 104 -0.64 -14.62 -12.55
CA LYS A 104 -0.36 -16.00 -12.11
C LYS A 104 -0.39 -16.96 -13.30
N LYS A 105 -1.37 -16.85 -14.20
CA LYS A 105 -1.48 -17.71 -15.40
C LYS A 105 -0.29 -17.58 -16.36
N SER A 106 0.44 -16.46 -16.33
CA SER A 106 1.66 -16.25 -17.14
C SER A 106 2.89 -16.96 -16.58
N LEU A 107 2.84 -17.49 -15.35
CA LEU A 107 3.95 -18.24 -14.74
C LEU A 107 4.03 -19.68 -15.29
N PRO A 108 5.20 -20.34 -15.21
CA PRO A 108 5.29 -21.78 -15.37
C PRO A 108 4.38 -22.50 -14.37
N LYS A 109 3.77 -23.62 -14.78
CA LYS A 109 2.82 -24.37 -13.94
C LYS A 109 3.36 -24.71 -12.54
N ALA A 110 4.62 -25.11 -12.46
CA ALA A 110 5.29 -25.42 -11.20
C ALA A 110 5.37 -24.23 -10.24
N ASP A 111 5.43 -23.00 -10.76
CA ASP A 111 5.48 -21.78 -9.96
C ASP A 111 4.06 -21.31 -9.60
N GLN A 112 3.07 -21.52 -10.47
CA GLN A 112 1.65 -21.33 -10.14
C GLN A 112 1.22 -22.17 -8.94
N ASP A 113 1.72 -23.40 -8.85
CA ASP A 113 1.40 -24.35 -7.78
C ASP A 113 2.05 -23.99 -6.43
N LYS A 114 3.15 -23.23 -6.46
CA LYS A 114 3.80 -22.73 -5.23
C LYS A 114 3.06 -21.50 -4.67
N LEU A 115 2.64 -20.60 -5.56
CA LEU A 115 2.05 -19.31 -5.18
C LEU A 115 0.69 -19.47 -4.47
N GLN A 116 0.65 -19.09 -3.20
CA GLN A 116 -0.58 -18.96 -2.43
C GLN A 116 -1.15 -17.55 -2.64
N VAL A 117 -2.41 -17.46 -3.01
CA VAL A 117 -3.15 -16.19 -3.04
C VAL A 117 -4.32 -16.33 -2.08
N VAL A 118 -4.30 -15.52 -1.03
CA VAL A 118 -5.22 -15.59 0.10
C VAL A 118 -6.08 -14.34 0.14
N PHE A 119 -7.37 -14.51 -0.09
CA PHE A 119 -8.37 -13.48 0.07
C PHE A 119 -9.02 -13.63 1.45
N VAL A 120 -8.91 -12.61 2.29
CA VAL A 120 -9.60 -12.55 3.58
C VAL A 120 -10.77 -11.60 3.45
N THR A 121 -11.99 -12.08 3.67
CA THR A 121 -13.15 -11.18 3.62
C THR A 121 -13.13 -10.17 4.77
N THR A 122 -13.59 -8.96 4.49
CA THR A 122 -13.86 -7.87 5.44
C THR A 122 -15.34 -7.77 5.77
N ASP A 123 -16.16 -8.63 5.19
CA ASP A 123 -17.62 -8.63 5.30
C ASP A 123 -18.15 -10.05 5.51
N PRO A 124 -17.81 -10.68 6.64
CA PRO A 124 -18.12 -12.08 6.90
C PRO A 124 -19.62 -12.37 7.04
N GLU A 125 -20.46 -11.36 7.27
CA GLU A 125 -21.92 -11.53 7.32
C GLU A 125 -22.52 -11.88 5.96
N ARG A 126 -21.96 -11.32 4.86
CA ARG A 126 -22.39 -11.62 3.49
C ARG A 126 -21.52 -12.67 2.83
N ASP A 127 -20.21 -12.64 3.07
CA ASP A 127 -19.21 -13.54 2.48
C ASP A 127 -19.10 -14.86 3.27
N THR A 128 -20.17 -15.64 3.25
CA THR A 128 -20.17 -17.03 3.77
C THR A 128 -19.16 -17.91 3.01
N PRO A 129 -18.64 -19.00 3.60
CA PRO A 129 -17.69 -19.90 2.92
C PRO A 129 -18.11 -20.31 1.51
N ALA A 130 -19.39 -20.65 1.33
CA ALA A 130 -19.95 -21.06 0.05
C ALA A 130 -20.00 -19.91 -0.97
N SER A 131 -20.48 -18.73 -0.57
CA SER A 131 -20.57 -17.56 -1.46
C SER A 131 -19.20 -17.02 -1.86
N LEU A 132 -18.27 -16.92 -0.90
CA LEU A 132 -16.88 -16.53 -1.11
C LEU A 132 -16.17 -17.51 -2.05
N GLY A 133 -16.33 -18.82 -1.82
CA GLY A 133 -15.77 -19.85 -2.70
C GLY A 133 -16.34 -19.80 -4.12
N LYS A 134 -17.63 -19.52 -4.29
CA LYS A 134 -18.24 -19.34 -5.62
C LYS A 134 -17.65 -18.13 -6.34
N TRP A 135 -17.47 -17.01 -5.64
CA TRP A 135 -16.89 -15.80 -6.21
C TRP A 135 -15.42 -16.02 -6.62
N LEU A 136 -14.60 -16.61 -5.75
CA LEU A 136 -13.18 -16.87 -6.03
C LEU A 136 -12.97 -17.85 -7.19
N LYS A 137 -13.82 -18.87 -7.35
CA LYS A 137 -13.77 -19.77 -8.50
C LYS A 137 -13.89 -19.05 -9.85
N GLY A 138 -14.58 -17.90 -9.89
CA GLY A 138 -14.65 -17.05 -11.08
C GLY A 138 -13.35 -16.31 -11.40
N GLN A 139 -12.48 -16.11 -10.40
CA GLN A 139 -11.17 -15.47 -10.56
C GLN A 139 -10.10 -16.52 -10.88
N ASP A 140 -9.86 -17.42 -9.93
CA ASP A 140 -8.95 -18.55 -10.05
C ASP A 140 -9.33 -19.61 -8.99
N PRO A 141 -9.60 -20.87 -9.38
CA PRO A 141 -10.04 -21.91 -8.45
C PRO A 141 -8.99 -22.31 -7.41
N SER A 142 -7.73 -21.92 -7.58
CA SER A 142 -6.65 -22.16 -6.62
C SER A 142 -6.55 -21.10 -5.52
N PHE A 143 -7.33 -20.02 -5.60
CA PHE A 143 -7.31 -18.98 -4.57
C PHE A 143 -7.96 -19.46 -3.28
N ILE A 144 -7.34 -19.10 -2.16
CA ILE A 144 -7.78 -19.46 -0.83
C ILE A 144 -8.65 -18.33 -0.31
N GLY A 145 -9.92 -18.61 -0.03
CA GLY A 145 -10.83 -17.66 0.61
C GLY A 145 -10.96 -17.95 2.09
N LEU A 146 -10.82 -16.93 2.92
CA LEU A 146 -10.96 -17.00 4.37
C LEU A 146 -12.06 -16.07 4.86
N THR A 147 -12.89 -16.57 5.76
CA THR A 147 -13.96 -15.84 6.47
C THR A 147 -14.02 -16.26 7.94
N GLY A 148 -14.75 -15.54 8.77
CA GLY A 148 -14.85 -15.81 10.20
C GLY A 148 -15.35 -14.63 11.00
N ASP A 149 -14.99 -14.59 12.28
CA ASP A 149 -15.36 -13.51 13.18
C ASP A 149 -14.64 -12.20 12.81
N PHE A 150 -15.40 -11.10 12.65
CA PHE A 150 -14.87 -9.82 12.20
C PHE A 150 -13.77 -9.26 13.11
N PRO A 151 -13.89 -9.24 14.46
CA PRO A 151 -12.79 -8.89 15.36
C PRO A 151 -11.48 -9.64 15.09
N THR A 152 -11.57 -10.95 14.79
CA THR A 152 -10.39 -11.76 14.44
C THR A 152 -9.77 -11.31 13.12
N ILE A 153 -10.58 -11.09 12.09
CA ILE A 153 -10.14 -10.56 10.79
C ILE A 153 -9.47 -9.20 10.97
N GLN A 154 -10.11 -8.29 11.70
CA GLN A 154 -9.63 -6.93 11.93
C GLN A 154 -8.29 -6.94 12.69
N ALA A 155 -8.15 -7.77 13.72
CA ALA A 155 -6.90 -7.93 14.46
C ALA A 155 -5.77 -8.47 13.56
N GLY A 156 -6.08 -9.40 12.64
CA GLY A 156 -5.13 -9.90 11.65
C GLY A 156 -4.67 -8.82 10.66
N ALA A 157 -5.60 -8.03 10.12
CA ALA A 157 -5.30 -6.93 9.22
C ALA A 157 -4.44 -5.83 9.87
N ARG A 158 -4.73 -5.49 11.14
CA ARG A 158 -3.96 -4.49 11.91
C ARG A 158 -2.50 -4.90 12.12
N GLN A 159 -2.17 -6.19 12.17
CA GLN A 159 -0.78 -6.65 12.23
C GLN A 159 0.02 -6.30 10.96
N LEU A 160 -0.67 -6.03 9.85
CA LEU A 160 -0.10 -5.56 8.58
C LEU A 160 -0.27 -4.05 8.35
N GLY A 161 -0.71 -3.30 9.38
CA GLY A 161 -1.01 -1.88 9.26
C GLY A 161 -2.26 -1.57 8.42
N ILE A 162 -3.10 -2.58 8.14
CA ILE A 162 -4.32 -2.41 7.34
C ILE A 162 -5.49 -2.11 8.29
N GLY A 163 -6.06 -0.92 8.16
CA GLY A 163 -7.30 -0.52 8.84
C GLY A 163 -8.52 -1.08 8.11
N ILE A 164 -9.40 -1.74 8.84
CA ILE A 164 -10.67 -2.28 8.34
C ILE A 164 -11.72 -1.95 9.40
N ASP A 165 -12.85 -1.42 8.98
CA ASP A 165 -13.99 -1.11 9.83
C ASP A 165 -15.19 -1.99 9.46
N PRO A 166 -16.11 -2.25 10.40
CA PRO A 166 -17.33 -2.99 10.10
C PRO A 166 -18.07 -2.38 8.92
N ALA A 167 -18.75 -3.22 8.15
CA ALA A 167 -19.54 -2.73 7.03
C ALA A 167 -20.62 -1.75 7.51
N THR A 168 -20.77 -0.64 6.80
CA THR A 168 -21.74 0.42 7.09
C THR A 168 -22.71 0.57 5.92
N LYS A 169 -23.78 1.34 6.10
CA LYS A 169 -24.68 1.68 4.99
C LYS A 169 -24.34 3.07 4.45
N ASP A 170 -24.24 3.19 3.14
CA ASP A 170 -24.13 4.49 2.47
C ASP A 170 -25.47 5.25 2.49
N LYS A 171 -25.46 6.45 1.93
CA LYS A 171 -26.64 7.33 1.81
C LYS A 171 -27.82 6.72 1.05
N ASP A 172 -27.56 5.72 0.21
CA ASP A 172 -28.56 5.02 -0.61
C ASP A 172 -28.96 3.67 0.04
N GLY A 173 -28.48 3.40 1.25
CA GLY A 173 -28.77 2.19 2.02
C GLY A 173 -27.96 0.96 1.62
N LYS A 174 -26.98 1.09 0.72
CA LYS A 174 -26.12 -0.02 0.30
C LYS A 174 -25.06 -0.29 1.36
N VAL A 175 -24.80 -1.56 1.64
CA VAL A 175 -23.78 -1.97 2.59
C VAL A 175 -22.39 -1.91 1.94
N VAL A 176 -21.54 -1.04 2.47
CA VAL A 176 -20.17 -0.78 2.03
C VAL A 176 -19.22 -1.17 3.16
N SER A 177 -18.18 -1.93 2.84
CA SER A 177 -17.09 -2.23 3.78
C SER A 177 -15.86 -1.42 3.41
N MET A 178 -15.18 -0.85 4.41
CA MET A 178 -13.86 -0.25 4.22
C MET A 178 -12.81 -1.34 4.21
N HIS A 179 -11.93 -1.34 3.20
CA HIS A 179 -10.76 -2.20 3.18
C HIS A 179 -9.54 -1.41 2.69
N GLY A 180 -8.36 -1.76 3.19
CA GLY A 180 -7.12 -1.32 2.55
C GLY A 180 -7.01 -2.04 1.21
N ALA A 181 -6.93 -1.29 0.10
CA ALA A 181 -6.77 -1.84 -1.24
C ALA A 181 -5.33 -2.33 -1.52
N GLN A 182 -4.68 -2.86 -0.48
CA GLN A 182 -3.27 -3.24 -0.48
C GLN A 182 -3.12 -4.76 -0.53
N VAL A 183 -2.14 -5.24 -1.30
CA VAL A 183 -1.73 -6.65 -1.30
C VAL A 183 -0.37 -6.75 -0.66
N ILE A 184 -0.20 -7.62 0.34
CA ILE A 184 1.10 -7.88 0.96
C ILE A 184 1.65 -9.21 0.46
N ALA A 185 2.88 -9.20 -0.04
CA ALA A 185 3.60 -10.40 -0.42
C ALA A 185 4.53 -10.88 0.71
N PHE A 186 4.38 -12.15 1.10
CA PHE A 186 5.23 -12.83 2.05
C PHE A 186 6.30 -13.66 1.34
N SER A 187 7.53 -13.54 1.81
CA SER A 187 8.67 -14.29 1.28
C SER A 187 8.63 -15.73 1.75
N PRO A 188 8.85 -16.73 0.86
CA PRO A 188 9.04 -18.12 1.27
C PRO A 188 10.34 -18.35 2.04
N ARG A 189 11.29 -17.39 2.01
CA ARG A 189 12.59 -17.51 2.67
C ARG A 189 12.55 -17.10 4.13
N THR A 190 11.67 -16.17 4.49
CA THR A 190 11.62 -15.55 5.83
C THR A 190 10.24 -15.59 6.47
N ASP A 191 9.20 -15.99 5.74
CA ASP A 191 7.79 -15.86 6.12
C ASP A 191 7.34 -14.43 6.43
N GLN A 192 8.15 -13.41 6.14
CA GLN A 192 7.81 -11.99 6.40
C GLN A 192 7.18 -11.31 5.20
N GLY A 193 6.25 -10.39 5.46
CA GLY A 193 5.60 -9.55 4.46
C GLY A 193 6.53 -8.41 4.06
N TYR A 194 7.13 -8.50 2.87
CA TYR A 194 8.26 -7.65 2.48
C TYR A 194 7.96 -6.73 1.29
N VAL A 195 6.88 -7.01 0.55
CA VAL A 195 6.41 -6.14 -0.54
C VAL A 195 4.96 -5.78 -0.30
N LEU A 196 4.64 -4.50 -0.49
CA LEU A 196 3.29 -3.96 -0.49
C LEU A 196 2.96 -3.49 -1.90
N TYR A 197 1.85 -3.97 -2.45
CA TYR A 197 1.26 -3.44 -3.66
C TYR A 197 0.11 -2.51 -3.32
N GLY A 198 0.10 -1.34 -3.94
CA GLY A 198 -0.99 -0.36 -3.82
C GLY A 198 -2.20 -0.74 -4.68
N GLU A 199 -3.25 0.08 -4.59
CA GLU A 199 -4.47 -0.08 -5.39
C GLU A 199 -4.23 0.15 -6.90
N ASP A 200 -3.18 0.91 -7.22
CA ASP A 200 -2.73 1.24 -8.56
C ASP A 200 -1.91 0.13 -9.23
N ALA A 201 -1.60 -0.95 -8.50
CA ALA A 201 -0.87 -2.08 -9.04
C ALA A 201 -1.64 -2.79 -10.16
N THR A 202 -1.05 -2.78 -11.35
CA THR A 202 -1.64 -3.32 -12.57
C THR A 202 -1.30 -4.79 -12.78
N VAL A 203 -2.00 -5.44 -13.70
CA VAL A 203 -1.63 -6.79 -14.18
C VAL A 203 -0.19 -6.84 -14.70
N ALA A 204 0.33 -5.77 -15.30
CA ALA A 204 1.70 -5.73 -15.81
C ALA A 204 2.73 -5.76 -14.67
N ASP A 205 2.44 -5.07 -13.57
CA ASP A 205 3.28 -5.06 -12.38
C ASP A 205 3.34 -6.45 -11.75
N TYR A 206 2.19 -7.08 -11.52
CA TYR A 206 2.16 -8.45 -11.01
C TYR A 206 2.86 -9.44 -11.96
N THR A 207 2.65 -9.31 -13.28
CA THR A 207 3.26 -10.22 -14.27
C THR A 207 4.78 -10.11 -14.25
N LYS A 208 5.31 -8.89 -14.11
CA LYS A 208 6.74 -8.62 -14.02
C LYS A 208 7.34 -9.16 -12.71
N ASP A 209 6.63 -8.97 -11.60
CA ASP A 209 7.20 -9.16 -10.26
C ASP A 209 7.04 -10.59 -9.73
N LEU A 210 5.92 -11.27 -10.03
CA LEU A 210 5.62 -12.61 -9.51
C LEU A 210 6.77 -13.64 -9.65
N PRO A 211 7.52 -13.70 -10.78
CA PRO A 211 8.66 -14.60 -10.91
C PRO A 211 9.73 -14.42 -9.81
N LYS A 212 9.91 -13.18 -9.32
CA LYS A 212 10.82 -12.85 -8.21
C LYS A 212 10.17 -13.08 -6.86
N ILE A 213 8.89 -12.70 -6.72
CA ILE A 213 8.12 -12.91 -5.49
C ILE A 213 8.08 -14.40 -5.08
N ILE A 214 7.94 -15.29 -6.06
CA ILE A 214 7.91 -16.75 -5.84
C ILE A 214 9.22 -17.29 -5.25
N LYS A 215 10.34 -16.61 -5.49
CA LYS A 215 11.66 -16.93 -4.94
C LYS A 215 11.96 -16.14 -3.66
N GLY A 216 11.08 -15.21 -3.29
CA GLY A 216 11.29 -14.25 -2.20
C GLY A 216 12.29 -13.15 -2.52
N GLU A 217 12.58 -12.91 -3.80
CA GLU A 217 13.49 -11.87 -4.30
C GLU A 217 12.79 -10.52 -4.44
N ASN A 218 13.55 -9.42 -4.40
CA ASN A 218 12.98 -8.09 -4.54
C ASN A 218 12.49 -7.85 -5.98
N PRO A 219 11.25 -7.32 -6.16
CA PRO A 219 10.64 -7.07 -7.48
C PRO A 219 11.42 -6.08 -8.35
#